data_AF-A0A8J6ZY77-F1
#
_entry.id   AF-A0A8J6ZY77-F1
#
_cell.length_a   1.000
_cell.length_b   1.000
_cell.length_c   1.000
_cell.angle_alpha   90.00
_cell.angle_beta   90.00
_cell.angle_gamma   90.00
#
_symmetry.space_group_name_H-M   'P 1'
#
loop_
_entity.id
_entity.type
_entity.pdbx_description
1 polymer ?
#
loop_
_entity_poly.entity_id
_entity_poly.type
_entity_poly.pdbx_seq_one_letter_code
_entity_poly.pdbx_strand_id
1 'polypeptide(L)'
;MNDNIQQLIHTSIYKSLSSNEEKVILEYLKSIPEVEAYVIIKSMVEHKSQITIAMAKKVLHTKNYVTELFKDGILKSNAQSIKLWLEFAIPKLGFKSVVRLIEDLNDDTNRLIEKAVYWLPLFISENEKKSWNLLQNLREKVKCRQV
;
A
#
# COMPACT_ATOMS: atom_id res chain seq x y z
N MET A 1 23.25 10.05 -3.17
CA MET A 1 21.85 10.53 -3.16
C MET A 1 21.89 12.04 -3.04
N ASN A 2 21.19 12.79 -3.89
CA ASN A 2 21.26 14.26 -3.94
C ASN A 2 20.69 14.89 -2.65
N ASP A 3 21.47 15.71 -1.95
CA ASP A 3 21.12 16.34 -0.66
C ASP A 3 19.77 17.08 -0.69
N ASN A 4 19.47 17.75 -1.81
CA ASN A 4 18.19 18.44 -2.00
C ASN A 4 17.01 17.45 -2.02
N ILE A 5 17.16 16.31 -2.70
CA ILE A 5 16.12 15.26 -2.72
C ILE A 5 15.94 14.66 -1.32
N GLN A 6 17.04 14.42 -0.58
CA GLN A 6 16.95 13.94 0.80
C GLN A 6 16.16 14.93 1.68
N GLN A 7 16.45 16.22 1.54
CA GLN A 7 15.76 17.27 2.29
C GLN A 7 14.27 17.35 1.94
N LEU A 8 13.90 17.23 0.66
CA LEU A 8 12.50 17.21 0.24
C LEU A 8 11.76 15.97 0.78
N ILE A 9 12.37 14.79 0.69
CA ILE A 9 11.81 13.56 1.26
C ILE A 9 11.63 13.70 2.77
N HIS A 10 12.65 14.20 3.49
CA HIS A 10 12.56 14.43 4.93
C HIS A 10 11.46 15.45 5.28
N THR A 11 11.33 16.52 4.49
CA THR A 11 10.29 17.53 4.67
C THR A 11 8.89 16.93 4.54
N SER A 12 8.70 15.97 3.63
CA SER A 12 7.41 15.29 3.41
C SER A 12 6.91 14.45 4.60
N ILE A 13 7.75 14.22 5.61
CA ILE A 13 7.37 13.56 6.87
C ILE A 13 6.50 14.49 7.72
N TYR A 14 6.86 15.78 7.76
CA TYR A 14 6.31 16.74 8.71
C TYR A 14 5.30 17.69 8.08
N LYS A 15 5.36 17.90 6.77
CA LYS A 15 4.44 18.78 6.03
C LYS A 15 4.14 18.25 4.64
N SER A 16 3.02 18.68 4.10
CA SER A 16 2.69 18.43 2.70
C SER A 16 3.65 19.19 1.79
N LEU A 17 4.02 18.55 0.68
CA LEU A 17 4.84 19.16 -0.35
C LEU A 17 3.96 19.84 -1.40
N SER A 18 4.51 20.86 -2.06
CA SER A 18 3.90 21.40 -3.28
C SER A 18 3.98 20.39 -4.42
N SER A 19 3.09 20.53 -5.41
CA SER A 19 3.08 19.66 -6.59
C SER A 19 4.40 19.67 -7.36
N ASN A 20 5.15 20.78 -7.34
CA ASN A 20 6.47 20.85 -7.96
C ASN A 20 7.53 20.05 -7.18
N GLU A 21 7.53 20.14 -5.84
CA GLU A 21 8.42 19.36 -4.98
C GLU A 21 8.16 17.86 -5.10
N GLU A 22 6.89 17.45 -5.12
CA GLU A 22 6.51 16.05 -5.38
C GLU A 22 6.99 15.57 -6.75
N LYS A 23 6.88 16.41 -7.79
CA LYS A 23 7.36 16.09 -9.13
C LYS A 23 8.87 15.91 -9.16
N VAL A 24 9.63 16.76 -8.46
CA VAL A 24 11.09 16.64 -8.37
C VAL A 24 11.50 15.31 -7.74
N ILE A 25 10.85 14.90 -6.64
CA ILE A 25 11.10 13.60 -6.01
C ILE A 25 10.74 12.46 -6.97
N LEU A 26 9.59 12.54 -7.64
CA LEU A 26 9.12 11.51 -8.56
C LEU A 26 10.09 11.31 -9.73
N GLU A 27 10.54 12.39 -10.37
CA GLU A 27 11.48 12.30 -11.50
C GLU A 27 12.82 11.72 -11.05
N TYR A 28 13.29 12.06 -9.85
CA TYR A 28 14.47 11.42 -9.27
C TYR A 28 14.26 9.91 -9.03
N LEU A 29 13.16 9.52 -8.41
CA LEU A 29 12.89 8.09 -8.15
C LEU A 29 12.74 7.27 -9.44
N LYS A 30 12.32 7.89 -10.54
CA LYS A 30 12.25 7.24 -11.86
C LYS A 30 13.60 7.17 -12.59
N SER A 31 14.56 8.02 -12.24
CA SER A 31 15.87 8.08 -12.93
C SER A 31 16.89 7.09 -12.37
N ILE A 32 16.61 6.50 -11.21
CA ILE A 32 17.45 5.50 -10.55
C ILE A 32 16.89 4.08 -10.74
N PRO A 33 17.71 3.02 -10.56
CA PRO A 33 17.22 1.64 -10.58
C PRO A 33 16.07 1.41 -9.59
N GLU A 34 15.08 0.61 -9.98
CA GLU A 34 13.88 0.36 -9.16
C GLU A 34 14.23 -0.22 -7.77
N VAL A 35 15.29 -1.02 -7.67
CA VAL A 35 15.78 -1.54 -6.38
C VAL A 35 16.22 -0.43 -5.43
N GLU A 36 16.89 0.60 -5.94
CA GLU A 36 17.31 1.76 -5.15
C GLU A 36 16.10 2.62 -4.78
N ALA A 37 15.18 2.83 -5.73
CA ALA A 37 13.94 3.52 -5.47
C ALA A 37 13.08 2.82 -4.41
N TYR A 38 13.02 1.48 -4.44
CA TYR A 38 12.34 0.69 -3.42
C TYR A 38 12.92 0.91 -2.03
N VAL A 39 14.25 0.91 -1.88
CA VAL A 39 14.91 1.18 -0.58
C VAL A 39 14.51 2.55 -0.04
N ILE A 40 14.50 3.57 -0.90
CA ILE A 40 14.09 4.93 -0.51
C ILE A 40 12.61 4.97 -0.12
N ILE A 41 11.73 4.39 -0.94
CA ILE A 41 10.28 4.36 -0.68
C ILE A 41 9.95 3.57 0.59
N LYS A 42 10.68 2.49 0.88
CA LYS A 42 10.54 1.74 2.13
C LYS A 42 10.88 2.60 3.34
N SER A 43 11.99 3.34 3.29
CA SER A 43 12.32 4.32 4.33
C SER A 43 11.22 5.38 4.48
N MET A 44 10.62 5.84 3.38
CA MET A 44 9.48 6.78 3.44
C MET A 44 8.27 6.20 4.18
N VAL A 45 7.98 4.90 4.05
CA VAL A 45 6.94 4.21 4.83
C VAL A 45 7.26 4.24 6.32
N GLU A 46 8.49 3.91 6.69
CA GLU A 46 8.94 3.87 8.09
C GLU A 46 8.79 5.22 8.77
N HIS A 47 9.11 6.29 8.04
CA HIS A 47 8.98 7.66 8.51
C HIS A 47 7.59 8.28 8.29
N LYS A 48 6.60 7.50 7.81
CA LYS A 48 5.22 7.95 7.58
C LYS A 48 5.10 9.17 6.64
N SER A 49 5.96 9.26 5.63
CA SER A 49 5.89 10.32 4.63
C SER A 49 4.53 10.33 3.92
N GLN A 50 3.94 11.51 3.78
CA GLN A 50 2.59 11.69 3.24
C GLN A 50 2.48 11.33 1.76
N ILE A 51 3.60 11.36 1.03
CA ILE A 51 3.65 11.16 -0.42
C ILE A 51 4.02 9.72 -0.82
N THR A 52 4.34 8.86 0.16
CA THR A 52 4.92 7.53 -0.08
C THR A 52 4.13 6.68 -1.06
N ILE A 53 2.82 6.55 -0.84
CA ILE A 53 1.95 5.72 -1.69
C ILE A 53 1.83 6.32 -3.10
N ALA A 54 1.79 7.65 -3.21
CA ALA A 54 1.72 8.33 -4.50
C ALA A 54 2.99 8.08 -5.33
N MET A 55 4.16 8.07 -4.70
CA MET A 55 5.43 7.73 -5.34
C MET A 55 5.49 6.24 -5.70
N ALA A 56 5.18 5.35 -4.74
CA ALA A 56 5.19 3.91 -4.95
C ALA A 56 4.31 3.46 -6.12
N LYS A 57 3.10 4.04 -6.25
CA LYS A 57 2.17 3.76 -7.36
C LYS A 57 2.82 3.99 -8.73
N LYS A 58 3.67 5.01 -8.85
CA LYS A 58 4.27 5.46 -10.11
C LYS A 58 5.66 4.90 -10.41
N VAL A 59 6.36 4.41 -9.39
CA VAL A 59 7.77 3.99 -9.50
C VAL A 59 7.94 2.48 -9.38
N LEU A 60 7.14 1.81 -8.55
CA LEU A 60 7.29 0.37 -8.32
C LEU A 60 6.40 -0.44 -9.28
N HIS A 61 7.01 -1.35 -10.00
CA HIS A 61 6.41 -2.23 -11.01
C HIS A 61 6.73 -3.70 -10.76
N THR A 62 7.92 -4.00 -10.20
CA THR A 62 8.33 -5.35 -9.85
C THR A 62 7.45 -5.90 -8.73
N LYS A 63 6.78 -7.02 -9.01
CA LYS A 63 5.80 -7.64 -8.07
C LYS A 63 6.37 -7.89 -6.68
N ASN A 64 7.64 -8.29 -6.59
CA ASN A 64 8.28 -8.53 -5.30
C ASN A 64 8.36 -7.26 -4.45
N TYR A 65 8.82 -6.15 -5.02
CA TYR A 65 8.90 -4.86 -4.31
C TYR A 65 7.52 -4.33 -3.92
N VAL A 66 6.54 -4.47 -4.79
CA VAL A 66 5.14 -4.13 -4.48
C VAL A 66 4.60 -4.96 -3.32
N THR A 67 4.89 -6.27 -3.32
CA THR A 67 4.44 -7.21 -2.28
C THR A 67 5.05 -6.87 -0.93
N GLU A 68 6.37 -6.71 -0.87
CA GLU A 68 7.06 -6.40 0.39
C GLU A 68 6.67 -5.02 0.93
N LEU A 69 6.59 -4.01 0.06
CA LEU A 69 6.15 -2.68 0.49
C LEU A 69 4.70 -2.68 1.01
N PHE A 70 3.81 -3.44 0.35
CA PHE A 70 2.43 -3.59 0.79
C PHE A 70 2.35 -4.24 2.17
N LYS A 71 3.10 -5.33 2.42
CA LYS A 71 3.15 -5.99 3.74
C LYS A 71 3.59 -5.01 4.84
N ASP A 72 4.69 -4.29 4.59
CA ASP A 72 5.24 -3.32 5.55
C ASP A 72 4.27 -2.17 5.83
N GLY A 73 3.61 -1.67 4.79
CA GLY A 73 2.71 -0.53 4.86
C GLY A 73 1.36 -0.83 5.50
N ILE A 74 0.75 -1.96 5.13
CA ILE A 74 -0.62 -2.26 5.53
C ILE A 74 -0.74 -2.59 7.03
N LEU A 75 0.28 -3.23 7.62
CA LEU A 75 0.31 -3.53 9.05
C LEU A 75 0.34 -2.26 9.93
N LYS A 76 0.95 -1.19 9.43
CA LYS A 76 1.06 0.11 10.14
C LYS A 76 -0.14 1.03 9.88
N SER A 77 -1.13 0.56 9.12
CA SER A 77 -2.20 1.38 8.59
C SER A 77 -3.41 1.47 9.52
N ASN A 78 -3.97 2.67 9.63
CA ASN A 78 -5.33 2.88 10.12
C ASN A 78 -6.37 2.55 9.03
N ALA A 79 -7.65 2.59 9.40
CA ALA A 79 -8.74 2.28 8.48
C ALA A 79 -8.68 3.07 7.17
N GLN A 80 -8.40 4.37 7.20
CA GLN A 80 -8.35 5.21 6.00
C GLN A 80 -7.15 4.87 5.11
N SER A 81 -5.97 4.66 5.69
CA SER A 81 -4.75 4.33 4.94
C SER A 81 -4.80 2.94 4.29
N ILE A 82 -5.57 1.99 4.82
CA ILE A 82 -5.75 0.67 4.20
C ILE A 82 -6.30 0.81 2.78
N LYS A 83 -7.28 1.69 2.55
CA LYS A 83 -7.80 1.96 1.20
C LYS A 83 -6.68 2.32 0.23
N LEU A 84 -5.77 3.21 0.64
CA LEU A 84 -4.67 3.68 -0.21
C LEU A 84 -3.68 2.55 -0.55
N TRP A 85 -3.41 1.66 0.39
CA TRP A 85 -2.58 0.47 0.16
C TRP A 85 -3.25 -0.54 -0.77
N LEU A 86 -4.57 -0.75 -0.65
CA LEU A 86 -5.33 -1.59 -1.58
C LEU A 86 -5.32 -1.01 -3.00
N GLU A 87 -5.54 0.30 -3.16
CA GLU A 87 -5.44 1.00 -4.44
C GLU A 87 -4.04 0.89 -5.07
N PHE A 88 -2.99 0.78 -4.26
CA PHE A 88 -1.62 0.59 -4.74
C PHE A 88 -1.38 -0.87 -5.18
N ALA A 89 -1.77 -1.85 -4.36
CA ALA A 89 -1.39 -3.24 -4.55
C ALA A 89 -2.30 -3.99 -5.52
N ILE A 90 -3.63 -3.77 -5.48
CA ILE A 90 -4.59 -4.55 -6.29
C ILE A 90 -4.32 -4.44 -7.79
N PRO A 91 -4.08 -3.26 -8.38
CA PRO A 91 -3.79 -3.16 -9.81
C PRO A 91 -2.50 -3.85 -10.24
N LYS A 92 -1.55 -4.05 -9.31
CA LYS A 92 -0.20 -4.58 -9.60
C LYS A 92 -0.08 -6.08 -9.29
N LEU A 93 -0.76 -6.57 -8.26
CA LEU A 93 -0.68 -7.95 -7.78
C LEU A 93 -1.94 -8.78 -8.10
N GLY A 94 -3.07 -8.12 -8.36
CA GLY A 94 -4.38 -8.72 -8.53
C GLY A 94 -5.11 -8.95 -7.20
N PHE A 95 -6.44 -8.84 -7.24
CA PHE A 95 -7.32 -8.91 -6.07
C PHE A 95 -7.08 -10.16 -5.22
N LYS A 96 -7.06 -11.34 -5.84
CA LYS A 96 -6.84 -12.63 -5.15
C LYS A 96 -5.51 -12.68 -4.39
N SER A 97 -4.44 -12.14 -4.96
CA SER A 97 -3.11 -12.13 -4.32
C SER A 97 -3.12 -11.21 -3.10
N VAL A 98 -3.75 -10.04 -3.23
CA VAL A 98 -3.87 -9.07 -2.13
C VAL A 98 -4.71 -9.64 -0.98
N VAL A 99 -5.84 -10.30 -1.26
CA VAL A 99 -6.65 -10.96 -0.23
C VAL A 99 -5.85 -12.01 0.52
N ARG A 100 -5.10 -12.86 -0.17
CA ARG A 100 -4.24 -13.87 0.47
C ARG A 100 -3.19 -13.23 1.38
N LEU A 101 -2.53 -12.17 0.91
CA LEU A 101 -1.55 -11.44 1.73
C LEU A 101 -2.20 -10.87 3.00
N ILE A 102 -3.42 -10.33 2.89
CA ILE A 102 -4.16 -9.83 4.04
C ILE A 102 -4.49 -10.96 5.03
N GLU A 103 -4.91 -12.12 4.52
CA GLU A 103 -5.17 -13.30 5.35
C GLU A 103 -3.91 -13.78 6.07
N ASP A 104 -2.77 -13.85 5.37
CA ASP A 104 -1.49 -14.32 5.90
C ASP A 104 -0.91 -13.36 6.95
N LEU A 105 -1.15 -12.06 6.81
CA LEU A 105 -0.68 -11.02 7.74
C LEU A 105 -1.61 -10.80 8.94
N ASN A 106 -2.83 -11.31 8.91
CA ASN A 106 -3.82 -11.00 9.92
C ASN A 106 -3.59 -11.78 11.21
N ASP A 107 -3.42 -11.06 12.30
CA ASP A 107 -3.38 -11.59 13.65
C ASP A 107 -4.47 -10.92 14.52
N ASP A 108 -4.67 -11.45 15.72
CA ASP A 108 -5.71 -10.97 16.63
C ASP A 108 -5.45 -9.56 17.18
N THR A 109 -4.21 -9.05 17.06
CA THR A 109 -3.82 -7.72 17.55
C THR A 109 -4.06 -6.62 16.52
N ASN A 110 -3.94 -6.94 15.23
CA ASN A 110 -3.96 -5.93 14.17
C ASN A 110 -5.35 -5.72 13.54
N ARG A 111 -6.25 -6.71 13.65
CA ARG A 111 -7.62 -6.68 13.10
C ARG A 111 -7.65 -6.24 11.64
N LEU A 112 -6.68 -6.70 10.86
CA LEU A 112 -6.44 -6.25 9.50
C LEU A 112 -7.58 -6.66 8.57
N ILE A 113 -8.09 -7.89 8.70
CA ILE A 113 -9.19 -8.38 7.90
C ILE A 113 -10.44 -7.52 8.13
N GLU A 114 -10.79 -7.19 9.37
CA GLU A 114 -11.97 -6.37 9.68
C GLU A 114 -11.92 -5.01 8.99
N LYS A 115 -10.75 -4.37 9.01
CA LYS A 115 -10.54 -3.08 8.37
C LYS A 115 -10.52 -3.22 6.84
N ALA A 116 -9.93 -4.27 6.29
CA ALA A 116 -9.82 -4.49 4.85
C ALA A 116 -11.15 -4.85 4.20
N VAL A 117 -11.97 -5.69 4.85
CA VAL A 117 -13.28 -6.13 4.37
C VAL A 117 -14.25 -4.97 4.10
N TYR A 118 -14.07 -3.85 4.82
CA TYR A 118 -14.82 -2.62 4.57
C TYR A 118 -14.49 -2.00 3.20
N TRP A 119 -13.21 -2.01 2.79
CA TRP A 119 -12.75 -1.33 1.57
C TRP A 119 -12.68 -2.23 0.33
N LEU A 120 -12.41 -3.53 0.50
CA LEU A 120 -12.30 -4.49 -0.60
C LEU A 120 -13.46 -4.48 -1.62
N PRO A 121 -14.74 -4.27 -1.23
CA PRO A 121 -15.85 -4.18 -2.20
C PRO A 121 -15.62 -3.15 -3.31
N LEU A 122 -14.92 -2.05 -3.03
CA LEU A 122 -14.70 -0.96 -3.98
C LEU A 122 -13.82 -1.36 -5.18
N PHE A 123 -13.13 -2.50 -5.07
CA PHE A 123 -12.17 -2.97 -6.08
C PHE A 123 -12.68 -4.16 -6.89
N ILE A 124 -13.93 -4.57 -6.68
CA ILE A 124 -14.54 -5.70 -7.37
C ILE A 124 -15.58 -5.16 -8.35
N SER A 125 -15.46 -5.51 -9.62
CA SER A 125 -16.51 -5.20 -10.59
C SER A 125 -17.78 -6.01 -10.27
N GLU A 126 -18.97 -5.45 -10.51
CA GLU A 126 -20.25 -6.10 -10.20
C GLU A 126 -20.38 -7.52 -10.79
N ASN A 127 -19.83 -7.73 -11.99
CA ASN A 127 -19.91 -9.01 -12.70
C ASN A 127 -18.82 -10.02 -12.30
N GLU A 128 -17.86 -9.64 -11.44
CA GLU A 128 -16.71 -10.48 -11.10
C GLU A 128 -16.99 -11.44 -9.93
N LYS A 129 -17.81 -12.46 -10.20
CA LYS A 129 -18.27 -13.44 -9.19
C LYS A 129 -17.16 -14.06 -8.33
N LYS A 130 -15.98 -14.31 -8.91
CA LYS A 130 -14.86 -14.96 -8.20
C LYS A 130 -14.33 -14.11 -7.05
N SER A 131 -14.10 -12.81 -7.28
CA SER A 131 -13.61 -11.91 -6.23
C SER A 131 -14.68 -11.61 -5.20
N TRP A 132 -15.96 -11.53 -5.60
CA TRP A 132 -17.06 -11.47 -4.65
C TRP A 132 -17.11 -12.68 -3.72
N ASN A 133 -16.98 -13.90 -4.25
CA ASN A 133 -16.92 -15.12 -3.44
C ASN A 133 -15.74 -15.12 -2.46
N LEU A 134 -14.56 -14.68 -2.90
CA LEU A 134 -13.39 -14.53 -2.02
C LEU A 134 -13.67 -13.55 -0.87
N LEU A 135 -14.30 -12.42 -1.16
CA LEU A 135 -14.67 -11.43 -0.15
C LEU A 135 -15.72 -11.98 0.84
N GLN A 136 -16.70 -12.77 0.38
CA GLN A 136 -17.67 -13.38 1.29
C GLN A 136 -17.01 -14.39 2.22
N ASN A 137 -16.13 -15.26 1.70
CA ASN A 137 -15.36 -16.19 2.53
C ASN A 137 -14.53 -15.43 3.59
N LEU A 138 -13.96 -14.28 3.22
CA LEU A 138 -13.21 -13.44 4.13
C LEU A 138 -14.11 -12.82 5.22
N ARG A 139 -15.33 -12.40 4.87
CA ARG A 139 -16.34 -11.88 5.82
C ARG A 139 -16.80 -12.94 6.81
N GLU A 140 -16.99 -14.17 6.36
CA GLU A 140 -17.38 -15.29 7.22
C GLU A 140 -16.29 -15.58 8.27
N LYS A 141 -15.01 -15.55 7.88
CA LYS A 141 -13.89 -15.71 8.82
C LYS A 141 -13.90 -14.65 9.94
N VAL A 142 -14.29 -13.41 9.65
CA VAL A 142 -14.44 -12.36 10.67
C VAL A 142 -15.56 -12.69 11.64
N LYS A 143 -16.73 -13.11 11.13
CA LYS A 143 -17.88 -13.44 11.95
C LYS A 143 -17.60 -14.61 12.90
N CYS A 144 -16.92 -15.65 12.43
CA CYS A 144 -16.57 -16.81 13.26
C CYS A 144 -15.59 -16.49 14.40
N ARG A 145 -14.75 -15.45 14.27
CA ARG A 145 -13.84 -15.02 15.35
C ARG A 145 -14.50 -14.17 16.44
N GLN A 146 -15.74 -13.71 16.21
CA GLN A 146 -16.50 -12.90 17.17
C GLN A 146 -17.42 -13.75 18.08
N VAL A 147 -17.32 -15.08 17.99
CA VAL A 147 -18.11 -16.06 18.77
C VAL A 147 -17.23 -16.72 19.81
#